data_AF-A0A3L7LRZ0-F1
#
_entry.id   AF-A0A3L7LRZ0-F1
#
_cell.length_a   1.000
_cell.length_b   1.000
_cell.length_c   1.000
_cell.angle_alpha   90.00
_cell.angle_beta   90.00
_cell.angle_gamma   90.00
#
_symmetry.space_group_name_H-M   'P 1'
#
loop_
_entity.id
_entity.type
_entity.pdbx_description
1 polymer ?
#
loop_
_entity_poly.entity_id
_entity_poly.type
_entity_poly.pdbx_seq_one_letter_code
_entity_poly.pdbx_strand_id
1 'polypeptide(L)'
;MDGSERFTAVVKRWRRESGELWQTNRLTRIIAPSLSMVNSDLLISQVQFDLDADNGERKTLTLAPREAFIVPTEAECQANSSDSVVDGLVRAWLN
;
A
#
# COMPACT_ATOMS: atom_id res chain seq x y z
N MET A 1 -4.88 -10.96 8.14
CA MET A 1 -4.86 -9.59 8.69
C MET A 1 -5.19 -8.66 7.55
N ASP A 2 -6.13 -7.75 7.76
CA ASP A 2 -6.62 -6.83 6.73
C ASP A 2 -5.49 -5.88 6.32
N GLY A 3 -4.87 -6.11 5.16
CA GLY A 3 -3.73 -5.35 4.64
C GLY A 3 -4.07 -3.96 4.12
N SER A 4 -5.21 -3.39 4.55
CA SER A 4 -5.85 -2.23 3.92
C SER A 4 -5.75 -0.95 4.73
N GLU A 5 -4.80 -0.83 5.67
CA GLU A 5 -4.62 0.42 6.42
C GLU A 5 -4.20 1.55 5.48
N ARG A 6 -5.10 2.52 5.29
CA ARG A 6 -4.88 3.72 4.48
C ARG A 6 -4.97 4.94 5.36
N PHE A 7 -3.97 5.81 5.22
CA PHE A 7 -3.90 7.08 5.91
C PHE A 7 -4.12 8.20 4.91
N THR A 8 -4.83 9.23 5.34
CA THR A 8 -5.02 10.44 4.53
C THR A 8 -4.37 11.61 5.26
N ALA A 9 -3.46 12.31 4.58
CA ALA A 9 -2.79 13.48 5.12
C ALA A 9 -3.06 14.70 4.23
N VAL A 10 -3.56 15.77 4.83
CA VAL A 10 -3.74 17.06 4.15
C VAL A 10 -2.56 17.96 4.52
N VAL A 11 -1.85 18.44 3.52
CA VAL A 11 -0.64 19.25 3.71
C VAL A 11 -0.77 20.54 2.91
N LYS A 12 -0.37 21.66 3.51
CA LYS A 12 -0.27 22.94 2.79
C LYS A 12 0.92 22.92 1.82
N ARG A 13 0.79 23.65 0.72
CA ARG A 13 1.79 23.78 -0.35
C ARG A 13 1.94 22.54 -1.22
N TRP A 14 2.19 22.74 -2.51
CA TRP A 14 2.36 21.64 -3.46
C TRP A 14 3.77 21.07 -3.55
N ARG A 15 4.77 21.80 -3.04
CA ARG A 15 6.18 21.39 -3.08
C ARG A 15 6.65 20.80 -1.74
N ARG A 16 7.69 19.98 -1.81
CA ARG A 16 8.48 19.51 -0.66
C ARG A 16 9.47 20.59 -0.25
N GLU A 17 10.14 20.38 0.88
CA GLU A 17 11.25 21.23 1.32
C GLU A 17 12.41 21.25 0.31
N SER A 18 12.59 20.16 -0.46
CA SER A 18 13.55 20.08 -1.56
C SER A 18 13.18 20.92 -2.78
N GLY A 19 11.96 21.48 -2.84
CA GLY A 19 11.45 22.22 -4.00
C GLY A 19 10.75 21.35 -5.05
N GLU A 20 10.86 20.03 -4.96
CA GLU A 20 10.17 19.10 -5.87
C GLU A 20 8.68 18.98 -5.55
N LEU A 21 7.85 18.68 -6.55
CA LEU A 21 6.45 18.34 -6.34
C LEU A 21 6.31 16.99 -5.63
N TRP A 22 5.22 16.82 -4.89
CA TRP A 22 4.89 15.52 -4.30
C TRP A 22 4.54 14.53 -5.40
N GLN A 23 5.12 13.33 -5.33
CA GLN A 23 4.94 12.27 -6.32
C GLN A 23 4.42 11.01 -5.64
N THR A 24 3.67 10.23 -6.41
CA THR A 24 3.28 8.87 -6.03
C THR A 24 4.50 7.94 -6.01
N ASN A 25 4.32 6.75 -5.43
CA ASN A 25 5.34 5.71 -5.32
C ASN A 25 6.64 6.19 -4.63
N ARG A 26 6.51 7.13 -3.69
CA ARG A 26 7.61 7.55 -2.82
C ARG A 26 7.32 7.17 -1.39
N LEU A 27 8.33 6.63 -0.71
CA LEU A 27 8.31 6.41 0.72
C LEU A 27 8.52 7.73 1.45
N THR A 28 7.66 8.01 2.41
CA THR A 28 7.76 9.18 3.27
C THR A 28 7.61 8.76 4.72
N ARG A 29 8.43 9.34 5.58
CA ARG A 29 8.33 9.16 7.01
C ARG A 29 7.19 10.03 7.54
N ILE A 30 6.25 9.42 8.24
CA ILE A 30 5.18 10.13 8.92
C ILE A 30 5.42 10.06 10.44
N ILE A 31 5.36 11.23 11.07
CA ILE A 31 5.44 11.39 12.52
C ILE A 31 4.11 11.98 12.96
N ALA A 32 3.25 11.14 13.53
CA ALA A 32 1.94 11.55 14.02
C ALA A 32 1.74 11.04 15.45
N PRO A 33 2.30 11.74 16.46
CA PRO A 33 2.23 11.30 17.86
C PRO A 33 0.79 11.16 18.36
N SER A 34 -0.13 11.99 17.84
CA SER A 34 -1.56 11.95 18.16
C SER A 34 -2.28 10.68 17.69
N LEU A 35 -1.74 10.00 16.68
CA LEU A 35 -2.25 8.73 16.13
C LEU A 35 -1.44 7.53 16.64
N SER A 36 -0.62 7.72 17.69
CA SER A 36 0.34 6.72 18.17
C SER A 36 1.31 6.21 17.08
N MET A 37 1.45 6.96 15.98
CA MET A 37 2.26 6.60 14.83
C MET A 37 3.63 7.28 14.97
N VAL A 38 4.55 6.55 15.60
CA VAL A 38 5.92 7.03 15.87
C VAL A 38 6.84 6.47 14.80
N ASN A 39 7.15 7.28 13.79
CA ASN A 39 8.11 6.97 12.72
C ASN A 39 7.73 5.78 11.83
N SER A 40 6.55 5.83 11.21
CA SER A 40 6.18 4.85 10.19
C SER A 40 6.53 5.36 8.80
N ASP A 41 7.27 4.56 8.04
CA ASP A 41 7.56 4.82 6.64
C ASP A 41 6.38 4.31 5.80
N LEU A 42 5.64 5.24 5.18
CA LEU A 42 4.47 4.93 4.37
C LEU A 42 4.71 5.29 2.90
N LEU A 43 4.15 4.51 2.00
CA LEU A 43 4.17 4.76 0.57
C LEU A 43 3.03 5.71 0.18
N ILE A 44 3.35 6.74 -0.59
CA ILE A 44 2.35 7.61 -1.22
C ILE A 44 1.72 6.87 -2.39
N SER A 45 0.47 6.44 -2.24
CA SER A 45 -0.27 5.76 -3.30
C SER A 45 -0.94 6.75 -4.26
N GLN A 46 -1.42 7.87 -3.73
CA GLN A 46 -2.10 8.91 -4.50
C GLN A 46 -1.76 10.30 -3.98
N VAL A 47 -1.68 11.24 -4.90
CA VAL A 47 -1.51 12.67 -4.62
C VAL A 47 -2.60 13.42 -5.36
N GLN A 48 -3.37 14.22 -4.64
CA GLN A 48 -4.31 15.18 -5.21
C GLN A 48 -3.83 16.59 -4.89
N PHE A 49 -3.78 17.45 -5.90
CA PHE A 49 -3.44 18.85 -5.76
C PHE A 49 -4.70 19.67 -5.96
N ASP A 50 -5.04 20.46 -4.95
CA ASP A 50 -6.20 21.33 -4.94
C ASP A 50 -5.74 22.79 -4.83
N LEU A 51 -6.35 23.66 -5.63
CA LEU A 51 -6.19 25.10 -5.50
C LEU A 51 -7.56 25.71 -5.21
N ASP A 52 -7.67 26.35 -4.05
CA ASP A 52 -8.90 26.96 -3.58
C ASP A 52 -8.64 28.45 -3.28
N ALA A 53 -9.60 29.31 -3.58
CA ALA A 53 -9.51 30.75 -3.35
C ALA A 53 -9.40 31.08 -1.85
N ASP A 54 -10.12 30.33 -1.00
CA ASP A 54 -10.14 30.58 0.44
C ASP A 54 -8.98 29.92 1.19
N ASN A 55 -8.48 28.80 0.68
CA ASN A 55 -7.54 27.95 1.39
C ASN A 55 -6.15 27.83 0.71
N GLY A 56 -5.99 28.44 -0.46
CA GLY A 56 -4.76 28.44 -1.24
C GLY A 56 -4.38 27.06 -1.78
N GLU A 57 -3.07 26.87 -2.00
CA GLU A 57 -2.52 25.61 -2.47
C GLU A 57 -2.55 24.53 -1.37
N ARG A 58 -3.40 23.52 -1.56
CA ARG A 58 -3.48 22.34 -0.71
C ARG A 58 -3.16 21.08 -1.50
N LYS A 59 -2.69 20.07 -0.79
CA LYS A 59 -2.57 18.73 -1.35
C LYS A 59 -3.08 17.69 -0.36
N THR A 60 -3.68 16.66 -0.90
CA THR A 60 -4.16 15.51 -0.16
C THR A 60 -3.33 14.31 -0.59
N LEU A 61 -2.67 13.68 0.39
CA LEU A 61 -1.84 12.50 0.21
C LEU A 61 -2.58 11.29 0.76
N THR A 62 -2.72 10.27 -0.06
CA THR A 62 -3.14 8.94 0.40
C THR A 62 -1.89 8.11 0.60
N LEU A 63 -1.75 7.55 1.80
CA LEU A 63 -0.60 6.78 2.22
C LEU A 63 -1.03 5.38 2.65
N ALA A 64 -0.18 4.40 2.40
CA ALA A 64 -0.38 3.04 2.87
C ALA A 64 0.97 2.35 3.11
N PRO A 65 1.01 1.29 3.93
CA PRO A 65 2.21 0.46 4.08
C PRO A 65 2.69 -0.06 2.71
N ARG A 66 4.00 -0.10 2.48
CA ARG A 66 4.57 -0.62 1.22
C ARG A 66 4.13 -2.06 0.95
N GLU A 67 4.04 -2.87 2.00
CA GLU A 67 3.64 -4.28 1.93
C GLU A 67 2.27 -4.47 1.29
N ALA A 68 1.37 -3.48 1.37
CA ALA A 68 0.05 -3.52 0.73
C ALA A 68 0.09 -3.50 -0.81
N PHE A 69 1.25 -3.14 -1.40
CA PHE A 69 1.45 -3.09 -2.85
C PHE A 69 2.39 -4.19 -3.38
N ILE A 70 2.85 -5.08 -2.50
CA ILE A 70 3.66 -6.22 -2.92
C ILE A 70 2.68 -7.29 -3.43
N VAL A 71 2.74 -7.56 -4.73
CA VAL A 71 1.97 -8.65 -5.33
C VAL A 71 2.68 -9.97 -4.98
N PRO A 72 1.98 -10.94 -4.36
CA PRO A 72 2.55 -12.26 -4.11
C PRO A 72 2.92 -12.90 -5.46
N THR A 73 4.05 -13.60 -5.49
CA THR A 73 4.52 -14.23 -6.73
C THR A 73 3.60 -15.41 -7.07
N GLU A 74 3.25 -15.62 -8.34
CA GLU A 74 2.34 -16.70 -8.77
C GLU A 74 2.75 -18.11 -8.29
N ALA A 75 4.04 -18.31 -7.98
CA ALA A 75 4.60 -19.53 -7.39
C ALA A 75 3.95 -19.91 -6.04
N GLU A 76 3.47 -18.94 -5.27
CA GLU A 76 2.83 -19.19 -3.96
C GLU A 76 1.37 -19.68 -4.10
N CYS A 77 0.69 -19.35 -5.21
CA CYS A 77 -0.66 -19.88 -5.49
C CYS A 77 -0.63 -21.37 -5.87
N GLN A 78 0.46 -21.86 -6.48
CA GLN A 78 0.58 -23.27 -6.86
C GLN A 78 1.11 -24.16 -5.72
N ALA A 79 1.86 -23.61 -4.76
CA ALA A 79 2.44 -24.41 -3.67
C ALA A 79 1.39 -25.00 -2.71
N ASN A 80 0.24 -24.34 -2.54
CA ASN A 80 -0.87 -24.84 -1.71
C ASN A 80 -1.88 -25.71 -2.48
N SER A 81 -1.66 -25.90 -3.78
CA SER A 81 -2.37 -26.88 -4.60
C SER A 81 -1.47 -28.09 -4.89
N SER A 82 -0.70 -28.53 -3.89
CA SER A 82 0.03 -29.80 -3.95
C SER A 82 -0.93 -30.96 -3.63
N ASP A 83 -1.74 -31.29 -4.63
CA ASP A 83 -1.67 -32.60 -5.31
C ASP A 83 -1.60 -33.87 -4.44
N SER A 84 -2.53 -34.06 -3.49
CA SER A 84 -2.66 -35.32 -2.73
C SER A 84 -3.91 -36.14 -3.05
N VAL A 85 -4.85 -35.60 -3.84
CA VAL A 85 -6.14 -36.26 -4.11
C VAL A 85 -6.13 -37.11 -5.39
N VAL A 86 -5.33 -36.74 -6.40
CA VAL A 86 -5.37 -37.44 -7.71
C VAL A 86 -4.63 -38.77 -7.70
N ASP A 87 -3.60 -38.95 -6.86
CA ASP A 87 -2.82 -40.19 -6.80
C ASP A 87 -3.58 -41.36 -6.12
N GLY A 88 -4.59 -41.04 -5.30
CA GLY A 88 -5.44 -42.04 -4.64
C GLY A 88 -6.53 -42.65 -5.53
N LEU A 89 -6.98 -41.94 -6.57
CA LEU A 89 -8.11 -42.37 -7.40
C LEU A 89 -7.73 -43.32 -8.54
N VAL A 90 -6.50 -43.25 -9.03
CA VAL A 90 -6.02 -44.16 -10.10
C VAL A 90 -5.83 -45.58 -9.59
N ARG A 91 -5.52 -45.76 -8.31
CA ARG A 91 -5.22 -47.07 -7.71
C ARG A 91 -6.46 -47.90 -7.36
N ALA A 92 -7.65 -47.29 -7.34
CA ALA A 92 -8.90 -47.95 -6.97
C ALA A 92 -9.63 -48.65 -8.15
N TRP A 93 -9.18 -48.46 -9.39
CA TRP A 93 -9.81 -49.03 -10.60
C TRP A 93 -9.10 -50.26 -11.18
N LEU A 94 -8.04 -50.75 -10.52
CA LEU A 94 -7.19 -51.83 -11.01
C LEU A 94 -7.10 -53.05 -10.08
N ASN A 95 -8.08 -53.25 -9.19
CA ASN A 95 -8.16 -54.47 -8.39
C ASN A 95 -9.57 -55.05 -8.34
#